data_AF-A0A7C3LIZ7-F1
#
_entry.id   AF-A0A7C3LIZ7-F1
#
_cell.length_a   1.000
_cell.length_b   1.000
_cell.length_c   1.000
_cell.angle_alpha   90.00
_cell.angle_beta   90.00
_cell.angle_gamma   90.00
#
_symmetry.space_group_name_H-M   'P 1'
#
loop_
_entity.id
_entity.type
_entity.pdbx_description
1 polymer ?
#
loop_
_entity_poly.entity_id
_entity_poly.type
_entity_poly.pdbx_seq_one_letter_code
_entity_poly.pdbx_strand_id
1 'polypeptide(L)' 'MTLFQELDPTTFNGGKISGIEPGSVAEAVGLRPGDELLAINGVPVEDVIDVQFYGAEEQ' A
#
# COMPACT_ATOMS: atom_id res chain seq x y z
N MET A 1 6.61 1.46 30.44
CA MET A 1 6.32 0.51 29.34
C MET A 1 5.89 1.36 28.17
N THR A 2 6.80 1.59 27.22
CA THR A 2 6.60 2.56 26.14
C THR A 2 6.63 1.80 24.83
N LEU A 3 5.46 1.54 24.25
CA LEU A 3 5.36 1.05 22.88
C LEU A 3 3.97 1.32 22.28
N PHE A 4 3.59 2.59 22.23
CA PHE A 4 2.69 3.08 21.20
C PHE A 4 3.49 4.16 20.48
N GLN A 5 4.03 3.83 19.30
CA GLN A 5 4.45 4.89 18.40
C GLN A 5 3.19 5.64 18.02
N GLU A 6 3.16 6.91 18.40
CA GLU A 6 2.21 7.90 17.89
C GLU A 6 2.36 7.90 16.37
N LEU A 7 1.39 7.30 15.67
CA LEU A 7 1.31 7.38 14.22
C LEU A 7 0.90 8.81 13.91
N ASP A 8 1.88 9.66 13.56
CA ASP A 8 1.65 11.04 13.17
C ASP A 8 0.79 11.07 11.89
N PRO A 9 -0.49 11.52 11.95
CA PRO A 9 -1.41 11.48 10.81
C PRO A 9 -1.08 12.54 9.72
N THR A 10 0.06 13.21 9.84
CA THR A 10 0.57 14.21 8.90
C THR A 10 1.68 13.68 8.00
N THR A 11 2.10 12.40 8.14
CA THR A 11 3.31 11.84 7.49
C THR A 11 3.02 10.77 6.43
N PHE A 12 2.02 10.98 5.55
CA PHE A 12 1.80 10.26 4.26
C PHE A 12 0.95 8.96 4.37
N ASN A 13 -0.32 8.85 3.91
CA ASN A 13 -0.95 8.92 2.56
C ASN A 13 -0.52 7.80 1.60
N GLY A 14 -1.13 6.61 1.73
CA GLY A 14 -1.04 5.55 0.72
C GLY A 14 0.34 4.89 0.59
N GLY A 15 0.41 3.57 0.73
CA GLY A 15 1.69 2.87 0.66
C GLY A 15 2.49 3.21 -0.60
N LYS A 16 3.72 3.72 -0.45
CA LYS A 16 4.59 3.98 -1.61
C LYS A 16 5.18 2.68 -2.14
N ILE A 17 5.04 2.46 -3.45
CA ILE A 17 5.59 1.28 -4.11
C ILE A 17 7.11 1.35 -4.04
N SER A 18 7.71 0.43 -3.29
CA SER A 18 9.17 0.38 -3.11
C SER A 18 9.88 -0.44 -4.20
N GLY A 19 9.16 -1.37 -4.82
CA GLY A 19 9.69 -2.30 -5.80
C GLY A 19 8.57 -3.08 -6.45
N ILE A 20 8.80 -3.55 -7.67
CA ILE A 20 7.90 -4.44 -8.40
C ILE A 20 8.66 -5.74 -8.69
N GLU A 21 7.98 -6.86 -8.48
CA GLU A 21 8.54 -8.16 -8.81
C GLU A 21 8.47 -8.39 -10.34
N PRO A 22 9.56 -8.81 -11.00
CA PRO A 22 9.56 -9.03 -12.45
C PRO A 22 8.61 -10.16 -12.85
N GLY A 23 7.84 -9.96 -13.91
CA GLY A 23 6.79 -10.89 -14.35
C GLY A 23 5.50 -10.84 -13.54
N SER A 24 5.38 -9.96 -12.55
CA SER A 24 4.15 -9.76 -11.78
C SER A 24 3.07 -9.02 -12.59
N VAL A 25 1.83 -9.10 -12.12
CA VAL A 25 0.71 -8.32 -12.66
C VAL A 25 1.04 -6.82 -12.60
N ALA A 26 1.72 -6.37 -11.54
CA ALA A 26 2.11 -4.98 -11.38
C ALA A 26 3.07 -4.49 -12.47
N GLU A 27 4.01 -5.33 -12.92
CA GLU A 27 4.89 -5.02 -14.06
C GLU A 27 4.09 -4.97 -15.37
N ALA A 28 3.19 -5.93 -15.59
CA ALA A 28 2.38 -6.01 -16.80
C ALA A 28 1.45 -4.80 -17.00
N VAL A 29 0.95 -4.22 -15.89
CA VAL A 29 0.15 -2.98 -15.93
C VAL A 29 1.00 -1.71 -15.92
N GLY A 30 2.32 -1.84 -15.78
CA GLY A 30 3.28 -0.74 -15.88
C GLY A 30 3.48 0.09 -14.60
N LEU A 31 3.17 -0.46 -13.43
CA LEU A 31 3.47 0.16 -12.13
C LEU A 31 4.98 0.28 -11.93
N ARG A 32 5.40 1.30 -11.20
CA ARG A 32 6.82 1.61 -10.98
C ARG A 32 7.14 1.86 -9.51
N PRO A 33 8.38 1.54 -9.10
CA PRO A 33 8.89 2.02 -7.82
C PRO A 33 8.79 3.55 -7.77
N GLY A 34 8.21 4.06 -6.69
CA GLY A 34 7.95 5.48 -6.48
C GLY A 34 6.51 5.90 -6.73
N ASP A 35 5.69 5.06 -7.38
CA ASP A 35 4.24 5.27 -7.46
C ASP A 35 3.60 5.16 -6.08
N GLU A 36 2.44 5.80 -5.90
CA GLU A 36 1.70 5.87 -4.65
C GLU A 36 0.40 5.08 -4.76
N LEU A 37 0.15 4.21 -3.78
CA LEU A 37 -1.06 3.41 -3.72
C LEU A 37 -2.15 4.21 -3.01
N LEU A 38 -3.07 4.79 -3.77
CA LEU A 38 -4.16 5.62 -3.24
C LEU A 38 -5.39 4.80 -2.80
N ALA A 39 -5.68 3.71 -3.51
CA ALA A 39 -6.87 2.90 -3.29
C ALA A 39 -6.70 1.48 -3.86
N ILE A 40 -7.43 0.52 -3.30
CA ILE A 40 -7.58 -0.85 -3.80
C ILE A 40 -9.07 -1.09 -4.05
N ASN A 41 -9.44 -1.55 -5.25
CA ASN A 41 -10.84 -1.82 -5.63
C ASN A 41 -11.79 -0.62 -5.40
N GLY A 42 -11.27 0.61 -5.49
CA GLY A 42 -12.03 1.84 -5.23
C GLY A 42 -12.16 2.21 -3.74
N VAL A 43 -11.57 1.42 -2.84
CA VAL A 43 -11.51 1.71 -1.41
C VAL A 43 -10.19 2.42 -1.10
N PRO A 44 -10.22 3.63 -0.52
CA PRO A 44 -9.01 4.35 -0.16
C PRO A 44 -8.19 3.55 0.87
N VAL A 45 -6.87 3.57 0.71
CA VAL A 45 -5.94 2.96 1.66
C VAL A 45 -5.12 4.03 2.35
N GLU A 46 -5.09 3.98 3.68
CA GLU A 46 -4.41 4.98 4.50
C GLU A 46 -3.11 4.41 5.04
N ASP A 47 -3.12 3.11 5.39
CA ASP A 47 -1.98 2.42 6.00
C ASP A 47 -1.70 1.04 5.38
N VAL A 48 -0.54 0.47 5.75
CA VAL A 48 -0.12 -0.88 5.33
C VAL A 48 -1.10 -1.98 5.73
N ILE A 49 -1.86 -1.77 6.81
CA ILE A 49 -2.87 -2.73 7.28
C ILE A 49 -4.01 -2.83 6.27
N ASP A 50 -4.46 -1.70 5.72
CA ASP A 50 -5.51 -1.67 4.69
C ASP A 50 -5.05 -2.40 3.43
N VAL A 51 -3.78 -2.20 3.05
CA VAL A 51 -3.19 -2.87 1.88
C VAL A 51 -3.20 -4.39 2.06
N GLN A 52 -2.85 -4.89 3.24
CA GLN A 52 -2.90 -6.32 3.53
C GLN A 52 -4.33 -6.84 3.59
N PHE A 53 -5.27 -6.05 4.11
CA PHE A 53 -6.66 -6.43 4.23
C PHE A 53 -7.35 -6.54 2.86
N TYR A 54 -7.30 -5.47 2.05
CA TYR A 54 -7.92 -5.44 0.72
C TYR A 54 -7.12 -6.19 -0.34
N GLY A 55 -5.81 -6.38 -0.14
CA GLY A 55 -4.97 -7.20 -1.02
C GLY A 55 -5.13 -8.70 -0.79
N ALA A 56 -5.62 -9.11 0.38
CA ALA A 56 -5.81 -10.51 0.75
C ALA A 56 -7.24 -11.02 0.48
N GLU A 57 -8.00 -10.39 -0.43
CA GLU A 57 -9.29 -10.93 -0.86
C GLU A 57 -9.09 -12.30 -1.55
N GLU A 58 -9.10 -13.37 -0.75
CA GLU A 58 -9.59 -14.67 -1.18
C GLU A 58 -11.09 -14.53 -1.41
N GLN A 59 -11.51 -14.71 -2.67
CA GLN A 59 -12.92 -14.84 -3.02
C GLN A 59 -13.59 -15.97 -2.25
#